data_AF-A0A4Y2FBL1-F1
#
_entry.id   AF-A0A4Y2FBL1-F1
#
_cell.length_a   1.000
_cell.length_b   1.000
_cell.length_c   1.000
_cell.angle_alpha   90.00
_cell.angle_beta   90.00
_cell.angle_gamma   90.00
#
_symmetry.space_group_name_H-M   'P 1'
#
loop_
_entity.id
_entity.type
_entity.pdbx_description
1 polymer ?
#
loop_
_entity_poly.entity_id
_entity_poly.type
_entity_poly.pdbx_seq_one_letter_code
_entity_poly.pdbx_strand_id
1 'polypeptide(L)'
;MSRGVRHILDAPHWMAQYKDGEILSAWLTSLKYEDYCPLFLQAGYDMPTISRMTPEDLTAIGITKPNHRRKLKAEIARLNISDGIPDYKPNSLLEWLHLLRLEEYYDTLVEQGYDTVDKVTELTWEDLEEIGIQKLGHQKKITLAIKRVKDISNGIKRASHVPEPHELTGSTANTLSRPTTLSNCFLYQHSFTK
;
A
#
# COMPACT_ATOMS: atom_id res chain seq x y z
N MET A 1 4.26 29.11 -39.88
CA MET A 1 3.77 27.75 -39.57
C MET A 1 4.40 27.28 -38.26
N SER A 2 3.89 27.72 -37.12
CA SER A 2 4.37 27.28 -35.81
C SER A 2 3.44 26.16 -35.31
N ARG A 3 3.90 24.92 -35.48
CA ARG A 3 3.38 23.72 -34.82
C ARG A 3 3.54 23.96 -33.31
N GLY A 4 2.50 23.98 -32.50
CA GLY A 4 1.67 22.82 -32.17
C GLY A 4 1.96 22.48 -30.70
N VAL A 5 1.29 23.18 -29.79
CA VAL A 5 1.26 22.80 -28.36
C VAL A 5 0.47 21.50 -28.29
N ARG A 6 1.17 20.38 -28.13
CA ARG A 6 0.55 19.07 -27.88
C ARG A 6 0.92 18.62 -26.49
N HIS A 7 -0.11 18.51 -25.67
CA HIS A 7 -0.29 17.62 -24.53
C HIS A 7 0.95 17.33 -23.66
N ILE A 8 0.93 17.89 -22.46
CA ILE A 8 1.45 17.19 -21.28
C ILE A 8 0.56 15.95 -21.13
N LEU A 9 0.99 14.84 -21.75
CA LEU A 9 0.32 13.55 -21.66
C LEU A 9 0.60 12.93 -20.30
N ASP A 10 -0.44 12.34 -19.74
CA ASP A 10 -0.47 11.56 -18.51
C ASP A 10 0.76 10.67 -18.36
N ALA A 11 1.41 10.73 -17.19
CA ALA A 11 2.50 9.83 -16.86
C ALA A 11 1.98 8.38 -16.94
N PRO A 12 2.61 7.49 -17.72
CA PRO A 12 2.10 6.15 -17.92
C PRO A 12 1.98 5.37 -16.59
N HIS A 13 0.93 4.57 -16.45
CA HIS A 13 0.68 3.72 -15.29
C HIS A 13 1.89 2.83 -14.90
N TRP A 14 2.76 2.47 -15.85
CA TRP A 14 3.99 1.71 -15.57
C TRP A 14 5.03 2.47 -14.74
N MET A 15 4.95 3.80 -14.61
CA MET A 15 5.86 4.57 -13.74
C MET A 15 5.53 4.42 -12.25
N ALA A 16 4.30 4.03 -11.90
CA ALA A 16 3.90 3.78 -10.51
C ALA A 16 4.50 2.48 -9.97
N GLN A 17 4.51 1.41 -10.78
CA GLN A 17 5.07 0.11 -10.39
C GLN A 17 6.59 0.18 -10.10
N TYR A 18 7.33 1.04 -10.80
CA TYR A 18 8.77 1.22 -10.59
C TYR A 18 9.11 2.01 -9.32
N LYS A 19 8.33 3.05 -8.98
CA LYS A 19 8.59 3.87 -7.79
C LYS A 19 8.40 3.09 -6.50
N ASP A 20 7.33 2.30 -6.40
CA ASP A 20 7.09 1.48 -5.22
C ASP A 20 8.15 0.36 -5.10
N GLY A 21 8.62 -0.18 -6.23
CA GLY A 21 9.71 -1.17 -6.24
C GLY A 21 11.05 -0.63 -5.76
N GLU A 22 11.44 0.59 -6.15
CA GLU A 22 12.65 1.25 -5.65
C GLU A 22 12.57 1.50 -4.13
N ILE A 23 11.43 2.00 -3.65
CA ILE A 23 11.21 2.26 -2.22
C ILE A 23 11.25 0.96 -1.41
N LEU A 24 10.57 -0.08 -1.91
CA LEU A 24 10.57 -1.41 -1.30
C LEU A 24 11.98 -2.00 -1.24
N SER A 25 12.73 -1.92 -2.35
CA SER A 25 14.11 -2.40 -2.42
C SER A 25 15.01 -1.67 -1.41
N ALA A 26 14.93 -0.34 -1.35
CA ALA A 26 15.70 0.46 -0.40
C ALA A 26 15.35 0.13 1.06
N TRP A 27 14.05 -0.03 1.37
CA TRP A 27 13.59 -0.43 2.70
C TRP A 27 14.13 -1.81 3.10
N LEU A 28 13.96 -2.82 2.25
CA LEU A 28 14.45 -4.18 2.53
C LEU A 28 15.98 -4.23 2.66
N THR A 29 16.71 -3.49 1.82
CA THR A 29 18.18 -3.37 1.90
C THR A 29 18.64 -2.78 3.24
N SER A 30 17.91 -1.81 3.78
CA SER A 30 18.21 -1.24 5.10
C SER A 30 18.06 -2.25 6.24
N LEU A 31 17.22 -3.28 6.02
CA LEU A 31 16.95 -4.37 6.96
C LEU A 31 17.82 -5.62 6.73
N LYS A 32 18.63 -5.65 5.67
CA LYS A 32 19.38 -6.83 5.21
C LYS A 32 18.48 -7.99 4.77
N TYR A 33 17.37 -7.65 4.11
CA TYR A 33 16.39 -8.59 3.56
C TYR A 33 16.06 -8.31 2.09
N GLU A 34 16.98 -7.68 1.35
CA GLU A 34 16.83 -7.34 -0.07
C GLU A 34 16.48 -8.55 -0.95
N ASP A 35 16.94 -9.75 -0.60
CA ASP A 35 16.63 -11.00 -1.30
C ASP A 35 15.14 -11.35 -1.33
N TYR A 36 14.33 -10.76 -0.43
CA TYR A 36 12.88 -10.93 -0.44
C TYR A 36 12.14 -9.98 -1.36
N CYS A 37 12.81 -8.97 -1.93
CA CYS A 37 12.20 -8.00 -2.83
C CYS A 37 11.40 -8.66 -3.98
N PRO A 38 11.92 -9.69 -4.68
CA PRO A 38 11.16 -10.34 -5.76
C PRO A 38 9.85 -10.98 -5.28
N LEU A 39 9.78 -11.49 -4.04
CA LEU A 39 8.58 -12.13 -3.50
C LEU A 39 7.42 -11.14 -3.38
N PHE A 40 7.70 -9.94 -2.87
CA PHE A 40 6.69 -8.87 -2.75
C PHE A 40 6.26 -8.35 -4.13
N LEU A 41 7.23 -8.11 -5.03
CA LEU A 41 6.95 -7.57 -6.36
C LEU A 41 6.15 -8.55 -7.23
N GLN A 42 6.54 -9.83 -7.26
CA GLN A 42 5.83 -10.86 -8.02
C GLN A 42 4.41 -11.08 -7.48
N ALA A 43 4.23 -10.97 -6.16
CA ALA A 43 2.92 -11.03 -5.54
C ALA A 43 2.09 -9.74 -5.71
N GLY A 44 2.64 -8.67 -6.30
CA GLY A 44 1.92 -7.41 -6.54
C GLY A 44 1.75 -6.52 -5.31
N TYR A 45 2.63 -6.62 -4.32
CA TYR A 45 2.59 -5.75 -3.15
C TYR A 45 3.20 -4.38 -3.43
N ASP A 46 2.46 -3.32 -3.08
CA ASP A 46 2.98 -1.95 -2.97
C ASP A 46 3.21 -1.55 -1.51
N MET A 47 3.91 -0.44 -1.28
CA MET A 47 4.25 0.02 0.08
C MET A 47 3.03 0.27 0.99
N PRO A 48 1.93 0.91 0.52
CA PRO A 48 0.70 1.04 1.29
C PRO A 48 0.12 -0.31 1.75
N THR A 49 0.07 -1.31 0.86
CA THR A 49 -0.47 -2.63 1.18
C THR A 49 0.46 -3.40 2.14
N ILE A 50 1.79 -3.28 1.96
CA ILE A 50 2.79 -3.87 2.86
C ILE A 50 2.62 -3.36 4.29
N SER A 51 2.28 -2.08 4.47
CA SER A 51 2.03 -1.49 5.80
C SER A 51 0.90 -2.19 6.58
N ARG A 52 0.04 -2.94 5.89
CA ARG A 52 -1.11 -3.67 6.44
C ARG A 52 -0.93 -5.19 6.48
N MET A 53 0.25 -5.71 6.10
CA MET A 53 0.50 -7.15 6.08
C MET A 53 0.52 -7.78 7.46
N THR A 54 0.05 -9.02 7.56
CA THR A 54 0.10 -9.88 8.73
C THR A 54 1.20 -10.94 8.59
N PRO A 55 1.54 -11.69 9.66
CA PRO A 55 2.44 -12.83 9.56
C PRO A 55 1.98 -13.89 8.53
N GLU A 56 0.67 -14.08 8.38
CA GLU A 56 0.07 -15.00 7.42
C GLU A 56 0.35 -14.54 5.99
N ASP A 57 0.17 -13.25 5.69
CA ASP A 57 0.49 -12.69 4.37
C ASP A 57 1.98 -12.88 4.00
N LEU A 58 2.89 -12.68 4.97
CA LEU A 58 4.33 -12.91 4.77
C LEU A 58 4.62 -14.39 4.49
N THR A 59 3.91 -15.29 5.16
CA THR A 59 4.04 -16.74 4.93
C THR A 59 3.56 -17.11 3.53
N ALA A 60 2.44 -16.54 3.10
CA ALA A 60 1.83 -16.81 1.80
C ALA A 60 2.74 -16.43 0.63
N ILE A 61 3.53 -15.36 0.74
CA ILE A 61 4.54 -14.99 -0.27
C ILE A 61 5.87 -15.75 -0.15
N GLY A 62 5.98 -16.74 0.74
CA GLY A 62 7.15 -17.61 0.89
C GLY A 62 8.14 -17.21 2.00
N ILE A 63 7.85 -16.20 2.81
CA ILE A 63 8.70 -15.81 3.96
C ILE A 63 8.33 -16.68 5.17
N THR A 64 8.82 -17.92 5.16
CA THR A 64 8.44 -18.96 6.13
C THR A 64 9.31 -19.00 7.39
N LYS A 65 10.53 -18.45 7.35
CA LYS A 65 11.47 -18.42 8.48
C LYS A 65 10.91 -17.59 9.65
N PRO A 66 10.64 -18.16 10.85
CA PRO A 66 9.98 -17.45 11.95
C PRO A 66 10.68 -16.17 12.39
N ASN A 67 12.02 -16.20 12.48
CA ASN A 67 12.81 -15.03 12.89
C ASN A 67 12.71 -13.88 11.87
N HIS A 68 12.70 -14.20 10.57
CA HIS A 68 12.59 -13.20 9.52
C HIS A 68 11.20 -12.58 9.52
N ARG A 69 10.15 -13.41 9.56
CA ARG A 69 8.75 -12.97 9.63
C ARG A 69 8.49 -12.09 10.85
N ARG A 70 9.01 -12.46 12.02
CA ARG A 70 8.90 -11.63 13.24
C ARG A 70 9.58 -10.27 13.07
N LYS A 71 10.79 -10.24 12.51
CA LYS A 71 11.53 -8.99 12.29
C LYS A 71 10.84 -8.10 11.26
N LEU A 72 10.45 -8.64 10.12
CA LEU A 72 9.71 -7.91 9.09
C LEU A 72 8.38 -7.39 9.61
N LYS A 73 7.62 -8.19 10.37
CA LYS A 73 6.36 -7.73 10.96
C LYS A 73 6.55 -6.56 11.92
N ALA A 74 7.62 -6.58 12.72
CA ALA A 74 7.96 -5.48 13.61
C ALA A 74 8.33 -4.21 12.84
N GLU A 75 9.07 -4.32 11.72
CA GLU A 75 9.42 -3.16 10.89
C GLU A 75 8.22 -2.64 10.08
N ILE A 76 7.34 -3.52 9.61
CA ILE A 76 6.06 -3.16 8.98
C ILE A 76 5.21 -2.31 9.94
N ALA A 77 5.14 -2.70 11.22
CA ALA A 77 4.40 -1.94 12.23
C ALA A 77 4.97 -0.53 12.49
N ARG A 78 6.22 -0.27 12.08
CA ARG A 78 6.87 1.05 12.17
C ARG A 78 6.71 1.89 10.90
N LEU A 79 6.16 1.33 9.83
CA LEU A 79 5.87 2.09 8.61
C LEU A 79 4.74 3.08 8.89
N ASN A 80 5.05 4.37 8.85
CA ASN A 80 4.05 5.43 8.94
C ASN A 80 3.55 5.78 7.53
N ILE A 81 2.76 4.86 6.95
CA ILE A 81 2.21 4.98 5.59
C ILE A 81 0.69 4.79 5.67
N SER A 82 -0.05 5.66 4.99
CA SER A 82 -1.50 5.48 4.80
C SER A 82 -1.75 4.28 3.89
N ASP A 83 -2.82 3.53 4.12
CA ASP A 83 -3.15 2.34 3.31
C ASP A 83 -3.57 2.69 1.86
N GLY A 84 -3.71 3.97 1.53
CA GLY A 84 -4.09 4.43 0.19
C GLY A 84 -5.55 4.12 -0.16
N ILE A 85 -6.35 3.64 0.79
CA ILE A 85 -7.74 3.24 0.54
C ILE A 85 -8.66 4.44 0.84
N PRO A 86 -9.62 4.75 -0.05
CA PRO A 86 -10.60 5.82 0.14
C PRO A 86 -11.36 5.72 1.46
N ASP A 87 -11.67 6.86 2.06
CA ASP A 87 -12.47 6.95 3.28
C ASP A 87 -13.97 7.15 3.03
N TYR A 88 -14.38 7.12 1.76
CA TYR A 88 -15.74 7.13 1.24
C TYR A 88 -15.96 5.95 0.29
N LYS A 89 -17.23 5.66 -0.05
CA LYS A 89 -17.59 4.69 -1.08
C LYS A 89 -17.69 5.40 -2.44
N PRO A 90 -16.85 5.08 -3.44
CA PRO A 90 -16.96 5.68 -4.77
C PRO A 90 -18.25 5.29 -5.51
N ASN A 91 -18.64 6.10 -6.49
CA ASN A 91 -19.92 5.95 -7.18
C ASN A 91 -19.89 4.91 -8.30
N SER A 92 -18.70 4.52 -8.77
CA SER A 92 -18.53 3.53 -9.83
C SER A 92 -17.39 2.56 -9.51
N LEU A 93 -17.48 1.36 -10.09
CA LEU A 93 -16.42 0.35 -9.99
C LEU A 93 -15.09 0.86 -10.56
N LEU A 94 -15.14 1.50 -11.74
CA LEU A 94 -13.95 2.01 -12.41
C LEU A 94 -13.21 3.06 -11.56
N GLU A 95 -13.96 4.01 -10.97
CA GLU A 95 -13.39 5.01 -10.05
C GLU A 95 -12.73 4.32 -8.84
N TRP A 96 -13.41 3.34 -8.25
CA TRP A 96 -12.89 2.62 -7.10
C TRP A 96 -11.60 1.86 -7.43
N LEU A 97 -11.55 1.15 -8.55
CA LEU A 97 -10.33 0.46 -9.00
C LEU A 97 -9.20 1.43 -9.35
N HIS A 98 -9.49 2.58 -9.96
CA HIS A 98 -8.49 3.59 -10.25
C HIS A 98 -7.85 4.16 -8.98
N LEU A 99 -8.64 4.42 -7.94
CA LEU A 99 -8.14 4.87 -6.63
C LEU A 99 -7.23 3.82 -5.97
N LEU A 100 -7.49 2.53 -6.22
CA LEU A 100 -6.67 1.42 -5.73
C LEU A 100 -5.48 1.09 -6.65
N ARG A 101 -5.41 1.70 -7.84
CA ARG A 101 -4.49 1.36 -8.95
C ARG A 101 -4.61 -0.11 -9.39
N LEU A 102 -5.86 -0.56 -9.56
CA LEU A 102 -6.23 -1.91 -9.94
C LEU A 102 -7.20 -1.91 -11.13
N GLU A 103 -7.17 -0.87 -11.97
CA GLU A 103 -8.01 -0.75 -13.15
C GLU A 103 -7.85 -1.91 -14.14
N GLU A 104 -6.71 -2.63 -14.09
CA GLU A 104 -6.46 -3.84 -14.90
C GLU A 104 -7.51 -4.95 -14.67
N TYR A 105 -8.22 -4.94 -13.54
CA TYR A 105 -9.24 -5.93 -13.21
C TYR A 105 -10.66 -5.50 -13.52
N TYR A 106 -10.86 -4.31 -14.11
CA TYR A 106 -12.20 -3.80 -14.39
C TYR A 106 -12.99 -4.74 -15.31
N ASP A 107 -12.43 -5.09 -16.47
CA ASP A 107 -13.11 -5.94 -17.45
C ASP A 107 -13.39 -7.34 -16.86
N THR A 108 -12.41 -7.94 -16.18
CA THR A 108 -12.55 -9.26 -15.52
C THR A 108 -13.70 -9.27 -14.51
N LEU A 109 -13.82 -8.24 -13.67
CA LEU A 109 -14.90 -8.16 -12.68
C LEU A 109 -16.27 -7.97 -13.34
N VAL A 110 -16.35 -7.11 -14.37
CA VAL A 110 -17.60 -6.84 -15.10
C VAL A 110 -18.08 -8.09 -15.85
N GLU A 111 -17.18 -8.82 -16.51
CA GLU A 111 -17.49 -10.07 -17.21
C GLU A 111 -18.03 -11.16 -16.28
N GLN A 112 -17.61 -11.17 -15.02
CA GLN A 112 -18.13 -12.05 -13.97
C GLN A 112 -19.39 -11.51 -13.28
N GLY A 113 -19.91 -10.35 -13.73
CA GLY A 113 -21.15 -9.75 -13.24
C GLY A 113 -21.00 -8.81 -12.04
N TYR A 114 -19.78 -8.55 -11.57
CA TYR A 114 -19.45 -7.65 -10.46
C TYR A 114 -19.19 -6.22 -10.96
N ASP A 115 -20.18 -5.62 -11.61
CA ASP A 115 -20.10 -4.31 -12.27
C ASP A 115 -20.34 -3.08 -11.36
N THR A 116 -20.56 -3.28 -10.06
CA THR A 116 -20.73 -2.21 -9.08
C THR A 116 -19.89 -2.43 -7.83
N VAL A 117 -19.58 -1.34 -7.11
CA VAL A 117 -18.86 -1.42 -5.82
C VAL A 117 -19.62 -2.29 -4.82
N ASP A 118 -20.95 -2.21 -4.77
CA ASP A 118 -21.77 -3.04 -3.88
C ASP A 118 -21.57 -4.53 -4.15
N LYS A 119 -21.67 -4.96 -5.42
CA LYS A 119 -21.46 -6.36 -5.78
C LYS A 119 -20.05 -6.83 -5.44
N VAL A 120 -19.02 -6.03 -5.74
CA VAL A 120 -17.63 -6.40 -5.41
C VAL A 120 -17.42 -6.50 -3.90
N THR A 121 -18.16 -5.76 -3.08
CA THR A 121 -18.03 -5.88 -1.61
C THR A 121 -18.53 -7.22 -1.07
N GLU A 122 -19.27 -8.01 -1.84
CA GLU A 122 -19.72 -9.35 -1.44
C GLU A 122 -18.63 -10.42 -1.61
N LEU A 123 -17.57 -10.12 -2.37
CA LEU A 123 -16.49 -11.06 -2.67
C LEU A 123 -15.66 -11.43 -1.43
N THR A 124 -15.33 -12.71 -1.33
CA THR A 124 -14.33 -13.29 -0.45
C THR A 124 -12.95 -13.32 -1.13
N TRP A 125 -11.91 -13.77 -0.42
CA TRP A 125 -10.59 -13.90 -1.04
C TRP A 125 -10.54 -15.09 -2.00
N GLU A 126 -11.29 -16.16 -1.70
CA GLU A 126 -11.46 -17.32 -2.57
C GLU A 126 -12.09 -16.92 -3.90
N ASP A 127 -13.17 -16.11 -3.87
CA ASP A 127 -13.82 -15.65 -5.10
C ASP A 127 -12.88 -14.83 -6.00
N LEU A 128 -12.00 -14.01 -5.41
CA LEU A 128 -11.01 -13.24 -6.17
C LEU A 128 -10.04 -14.15 -6.94
N GLU A 129 -9.64 -15.28 -6.33
CA GLU A 129 -8.80 -16.27 -6.98
C GLU A 129 -9.54 -16.97 -8.13
N GLU A 130 -10.80 -17.36 -7.93
CA GLU A 130 -11.65 -18.00 -8.95
C GLU A 130 -11.91 -17.07 -10.16
N ILE A 131 -12.07 -15.77 -9.91
CA ILE A 131 -12.23 -14.73 -10.95
C ILE A 131 -10.92 -14.48 -11.73
N GLY A 132 -9.78 -14.98 -11.24
CA GLY A 132 -8.47 -14.87 -11.91
C GLY A 132 -7.56 -13.77 -11.36
N ILE A 133 -7.91 -13.15 -10.24
CA ILE A 133 -7.09 -12.15 -9.55
C ILE A 133 -6.12 -12.89 -8.60
N GLN A 134 -5.01 -13.40 -9.14
CA GLN A 134 -4.10 -14.31 -8.41
C GLN A 134 -3.00 -13.61 -7.58
N LYS A 135 -2.69 -12.35 -7.87
CA LYS A 135 -1.63 -11.61 -7.16
C LYS A 135 -2.05 -11.35 -5.71
N LEU A 136 -1.40 -11.99 -4.74
CA LEU A 136 -1.76 -11.91 -3.32
C LEU A 136 -1.79 -10.47 -2.76
N GLY A 137 -0.90 -9.60 -3.22
CA GLY A 137 -0.89 -8.18 -2.85
C GLY A 137 -2.10 -7.42 -3.40
N HIS A 138 -2.53 -7.76 -4.62
CA HIS A 138 -3.74 -7.18 -5.21
C HIS A 138 -4.99 -7.69 -4.50
N GLN A 139 -5.08 -8.99 -4.24
CA GLN A 139 -6.14 -9.59 -3.42
C GLN A 139 -6.24 -8.89 -2.06
N LYS A 140 -5.10 -8.75 -1.35
CA LYS A 140 -5.04 -8.08 -0.06
C LYS A 140 -5.57 -6.65 -0.13
N LYS A 141 -5.16 -5.89 -1.14
CA LYS A 141 -5.61 -4.51 -1.34
C LYS A 141 -7.12 -4.44 -1.57
N ILE A 142 -7.68 -5.30 -2.42
CA ILE A 142 -9.13 -5.38 -2.67
C ILE A 142 -9.86 -5.74 -1.36
N THR A 143 -9.42 -6.77 -0.63
CA THR A 143 -10.05 -7.17 0.63
C THR A 143 -10.03 -6.05 1.68
N LEU A 144 -8.92 -5.32 1.79
CA LEU A 144 -8.84 -4.16 2.69
C LEU A 144 -9.81 -3.05 2.26
N ALA A 145 -9.95 -2.81 0.95
CA ALA A 145 -10.87 -1.80 0.41
C ALA A 145 -12.34 -2.21 0.61
N ILE A 146 -12.69 -3.48 0.39
CA ILE A 146 -14.02 -4.05 0.67
C ILE A 146 -14.37 -3.84 2.14
N LYS A 147 -13.45 -4.22 3.05
CA LYS A 147 -13.63 -4.02 4.48
C LYS A 147 -13.90 -2.55 4.79
N ARG A 148 -13.14 -1.63 4.18
CA ARG A 148 -13.31 -0.19 4.41
C ARG A 148 -14.68 0.32 3.96
N VAL A 149 -15.18 -0.11 2.80
CA VAL A 149 -16.52 0.26 2.32
C VAL A 149 -17.60 -0.27 3.28
N LYS A 150 -17.49 -1.52 3.74
CA LYS A 150 -18.40 -2.09 4.74
C LYS A 150 -18.36 -1.31 6.06
N ASP A 151 -17.17 -0.95 6.53
CA ASP A 151 -16.99 -0.14 7.74
C ASP A 151 -17.71 1.21 7.60
N ILE A 152 -17.60 1.89 6.45
CA ILE A 152 -18.28 3.16 6.17
C ILE A 152 -19.80 3.00 6.21
N SER A 153 -20.34 1.98 5.55
CA SER A 153 -21.77 1.68 5.57
C SER A 153 -22.31 1.39 6.97
N ASN A 154 -21.46 0.81 7.84
CA ASN A 154 -21.76 0.54 9.24
C ASN A 154 -21.51 1.75 10.17
N GLY A 155 -21.12 2.91 9.63
CA GLY A 155 -20.84 4.12 10.42
C GLY A 155 -19.50 4.09 11.17
N ILE A 156 -18.62 3.13 10.88
CA ILE A 156 -17.30 2.99 11.49
C ILE A 156 -16.34 3.99 10.82
N LYS A 157 -15.96 5.02 11.58
CA LYS A 157 -14.92 5.98 11.17
C LYS A 157 -13.55 5.41 11.46
N ARG A 158 -12.55 5.73 10.61
CA ARG A 158 -11.15 5.46 10.92
C ARG A 158 -10.81 6.15 12.23
N ALA A 159 -10.09 5.47 13.12
CA ALA A 159 -9.46 6.13 14.25
C ALA A 159 -8.57 7.25 13.68
N SER A 160 -8.95 8.50 13.94
CA SER A 160 -8.11 9.64 13.63
C SER A 160 -6.79 9.44 14.37
N HIS A 161 -5.70 9.25 13.64
CA HIS A 161 -4.37 9.36 14.23
C HIS A 161 -4.14 10.86 14.52
N VAL A 162 -4.72 11.33 15.63
CA VAL A 162 -4.33 12.59 16.25
C VAL A 162 -3.00 12.28 16.94
N PRO A 163 -1.88 12.93 16.57
CA PRO A 163 -0.71 12.91 17.44
C PRO A 163 -1.17 13.57 18.74
N GLU A 164 -1.19 12.84 19.86
CA GLU A 164 -1.40 13.47 21.16
C GLU A 164 -0.39 14.61 21.30
N PRO A 165 -0.82 15.83 21.67
CA PRO A 165 0.10 16.83 22.16
C PRO A 165 0.62 16.32 23.51
N HIS A 166 1.82 15.72 23.50
CA HIS A 166 2.50 15.33 24.73
C HIS A 166 2.63 16.55 25.66
N GLU A 167 1.92 16.49 26.79
CA GLU A 167 2.06 17.45 27.88
C GLU A 167 3.48 17.38 28.47
N LEU A 168 4.08 18.56 28.60
CA LEU A 168 5.38 18.78 29.22
C LEU A 168 5.29 18.53 30.73
N THR A 169 5.87 17.42 31.22
CA THR A 169 6.31 17.33 32.62
C THR A 169 7.69 16.67 32.75
N GLY A 170 8.67 17.48 33.18
CA GLY A 170 9.76 17.17 34.11
C GLY A 170 10.67 15.94 33.95
N SER A 171 11.88 16.20 33.41
CA SER A 171 13.21 15.73 33.87
C SER A 171 13.45 14.28 34.34
N THR A 172 14.33 13.56 33.63
CA THR A 172 15.72 13.22 34.07
C THR A 172 16.49 12.51 32.94
N ALA A 173 17.81 12.73 32.92
CA ALA A 173 18.76 12.31 31.90
C ALA A 173 18.94 10.78 31.77
N ASN A 174 19.18 10.23 30.58
CA ASN A 174 20.53 10.02 30.01
C ASN A 174 20.50 9.08 28.77
N THR A 175 21.48 9.31 27.87
CA THR A 175 22.08 8.37 26.88
C THR A 175 21.46 8.13 25.48
N LEU A 176 22.18 8.70 24.49
CA LEU A 176 22.45 8.23 23.11
C LEU A 176 21.29 7.94 22.16
N SER A 177 20.91 8.98 21.42
CA SER A 177 20.07 8.94 20.23
C SER A 177 20.76 8.22 19.07
N ARG A 178 20.11 7.18 18.53
CA ARG A 178 20.41 6.63 17.20
C ARG A 178 19.20 6.96 16.30
N PRO A 179 19.37 7.69 15.18
CA PRO A 179 18.25 8.00 14.32
C PRO A 179 17.94 6.78 13.43
N THR A 180 16.80 6.12 13.68
CA THR A 180 16.17 5.19 12.75
C THR A 180 14.75 5.66 12.46
N THR A 181 14.66 6.70 11.63
CA THR A 181 13.42 7.10 10.98
C THR A 181 13.70 7.30 9.49
N LEU A 182 12.94 6.58 8.65
CA LEU A 182 12.89 6.82 7.21
C LEU A 182 12.16 8.14 6.85
N SER A 183 11.76 8.93 7.85
CA SER A 183 11.33 10.32 7.64
C SER A 183 12.40 11.19 6.97
N ASN A 184 13.67 10.81 7.00
CA ASN A 184 14.74 11.57 6.34
C ASN A 184 14.99 11.22 4.86
N CYS A 185 14.30 10.22 4.28
CA CYS A 185 14.40 9.98 2.83
C CYS A 185 13.59 10.99 1.98
N PHE A 186 12.70 11.78 2.59
CA PHE A 186 11.86 12.74 1.87
C PHE A 186 12.42 14.18 1.81
N LEU A 187 13.67 14.41 2.24
CA LEU A 187 14.29 15.75 2.24
C LEU A 187 15.61 15.85 1.45
N TYR A 188 15.82 15.01 0.42
CA TYR A 188 16.88 15.23 -0.57
C TYR A 188 16.31 15.35 -1.99
N GLN A 189 15.43 16.32 -2.18
CA GLN A 189 15.30 17.03 -3.46
C GLN A 189 15.44 18.51 -3.17
N HIS A 190 16.28 19.18 -3.95
CA HIS A 190 16.75 20.58 -3.86
C HIS A 190 18.08 20.82 -3.14
N SER A 191 19.17 20.52 -3.86
CA SER A 191 20.37 21.35 -3.84
C SER A 191 21.05 21.29 -5.21
N PHE A 192 20.41 21.90 -6.22
CA PHE A 192 21.11 22.44 -7.38
C PHE A 192 21.03 23.95 -7.29
N THR A 193 22.13 24.59 -6.92
CA THR A 193 22.49 25.98 -7.27
C THR A 193 23.91 26.26 -6.80
N LYS A 194 24.87 26.04 -7.70
CA LYS A 194 25.76 27.08 -8.22
C LYS A 194 26.47 26.56 -9.45
#